data_AF-A0A959SEP2-F1
#
_entry.id   AF-A0A959SEP2-F1
#
_cell.length_a   1.000
_cell.length_b   1.000
_cell.length_c   1.000
_cell.angle_alpha   90.00
_cell.angle_beta   90.00
_cell.angle_gamma   90.00
#
_symmetry.space_group_name_H-M   'P 1'
#
loop_
_entity.id
_entity.type
_entity.pdbx_description
1 polymer ?
#
loop_
_entity_poly.entity_id
_entity_poly.type
_entity_poly.pdbx_seq_one_letter_code
_entity_poly.pdbx_strand_id
1 'polypeptide(L)'
;MNFLPEEIDRYCSDHSSKEPALLAELAAETQASIAEPRMLSGHLQGRFLSLLSKLVRPQLALEIGTYTGYGTLCLAEGLAPDGLIHTIDVYAPVA
;
A
#
# COMPACT_ATOMS: atom_id res chain seq x y z
N MET A 1 6.96 13.18 -8.57
CA MET A 1 6.33 14.41 -9.12
C MET A 1 5.26 14.78 -8.13
N ASN A 2 5.44 15.86 -7.37
CA ASN A 2 4.47 16.25 -6.36
C ASN A 2 3.42 17.13 -7.03
N PHE A 3 2.21 16.57 -7.16
CA PHE A 3 1.09 17.25 -7.84
C PHE A 3 0.36 18.24 -6.92
N LEU A 4 0.58 18.14 -5.61
CA LEU A 4 0.01 18.99 -4.58
C LEU A 4 1.08 19.91 -3.98
N PRO A 5 0.70 21.12 -3.51
CA PRO A 5 1.57 21.92 -2.66
C PRO A 5 2.00 21.12 -1.42
N GLU A 6 3.26 21.25 -1.02
CA GLU A 6 3.85 20.50 0.10
C GLU A 6 3.06 20.68 1.41
N GLU A 7 2.53 21.87 1.65
CA GLU A 7 1.71 22.18 2.82
C GLU A 7 0.41 21.36 2.87
N ILE A 8 -0.19 21.10 1.71
CA ILE A 8 -1.41 20.29 1.59
C ILE A 8 -1.09 18.82 1.79
N ASP A 9 0.00 18.33 1.18
CA ASP A 9 0.44 16.94 1.34
C ASP A 9 0.78 16.61 2.80
N ARG A 10 1.49 17.52 3.48
CA ARG A 10 1.77 17.42 4.92
C ARG A 10 0.50 17.43 5.75
N TYR A 11 -0.42 18.37 5.49
CA TYR A 11 -1.70 18.41 6.19
C TYR A 11 -2.47 17.09 6.03
N CYS A 12 -2.58 16.57 4.80
CA CYS A 12 -3.25 15.29 4.55
C CYS A 12 -2.58 14.14 5.31
N SER A 13 -1.25 14.09 5.32
CA SER A 13 -0.47 13.06 6.02
C SER A 13 -0.65 13.12 7.54
N ASP A 14 -0.58 14.31 8.11
CA ASP A 14 -0.69 14.55 9.56
C ASP A 14 -2.11 14.31 10.10
N HIS A 15 -3.13 14.50 9.25
CA HIS A 15 -4.54 14.36 9.61
C HIS A 15 -5.21 13.08 9.09
N SER A 16 -4.46 12.18 8.46
CA SER A 16 -4.93 10.85 8.08
C SER A 16 -4.49 9.78 9.10
N SER A 17 -5.11 8.60 9.04
CA SER A 17 -4.65 7.47 9.87
C SER A 17 -3.20 7.15 9.57
N LYS A 18 -2.38 6.90 10.60
CA LYS A 18 -0.99 6.48 10.40
C LYS A 18 -0.91 5.11 9.73
N GLU A 19 0.18 4.86 9.00
CA GLU A 19 0.50 3.52 8.54
C GLU A 19 1.02 2.64 9.71
N PRO A 20 0.75 1.32 9.69
CA PRO A 20 1.39 0.36 10.59
C PRO A 20 2.90 0.37 10.45
N ALA A 21 3.62 0.02 11.52
CA ALA A 21 5.08 -0.01 11.54
C ALA A 21 5.68 -0.87 10.41
N LEU A 22 5.07 -2.03 10.12
CA LEU A 22 5.50 -2.92 9.04
C LEU A 22 5.43 -2.24 7.66
N LEU A 23 4.40 -1.43 7.41
CA LEU A 23 4.27 -0.70 6.15
C LEU A 23 5.31 0.40 6.04
N ALA A 24 5.58 1.13 7.13
CA ALA A 24 6.63 2.15 7.17
C ALA A 24 8.02 1.54 6.92
N GLU A 25 8.31 0.39 7.53
CA GLU A 25 9.55 -0.35 7.33
C GLU A 25 9.69 -0.81 5.87
N LEU A 26 8.64 -1.41 5.31
CA LEU A 26 8.63 -1.83 3.90
C LEU A 26 8.81 -0.66 2.94
N ALA A 27 8.20 0.49 3.23
CA ALA A 27 8.36 1.70 2.44
C ALA A 27 9.80 2.22 2.49
N ALA A 28 10.43 2.22 3.67
CA ALA A 28 11.83 2.61 3.84
C ALA A 28 12.77 1.64 3.09
N GLU A 29 12.54 0.34 3.19
CA GLU A 29 13.33 -0.68 2.48
C GLU A 29 13.16 -0.54 0.96
N THR A 30 11.92 -0.37 0.49
CA THR A 30 11.64 -0.13 -0.93
C THR A 30 12.42 1.08 -1.44
N GLN A 31 12.45 2.17 -0.66
CA GLN A 31 13.18 3.40 -0.99
C GLN A 31 14.70 3.21 -1.01
N ALA A 32 15.24 2.34 -0.17
CA ALA A 32 16.67 2.09 -0.06
C ALA A 32 17.20 1.12 -1.14
N SER A 33 16.41 0.11 -1.49
CA SER A 33 16.91 -1.09 -2.17
C SER A 33 16.36 -1.29 -3.59
N ILE A 34 15.30 -0.59 -3.99
CA ILE A 34 14.67 -0.78 -5.30
C ILE A 34 14.97 0.39 -6.24
N ALA A 35 15.20 0.09 -7.52
CA ALA A 35 15.59 1.08 -8.52
C ALA A 35 14.53 2.16 -8.79
N GLU A 36 13.24 1.83 -8.72
CA GLU A 36 12.13 2.74 -9.04
C GLU A 36 11.14 2.88 -7.86
N PRO A 37 11.60 3.34 -6.67
CA PRO A 37 10.82 3.24 -5.44
C PRO A 37 9.55 4.10 -5.44
N ARG A 38 9.50 5.12 -6.31
CA ARG A 38 8.33 5.96 -6.58
C ARG A 38 7.10 5.21 -7.10
N MET A 39 7.24 3.95 -7.50
CA MET A 39 6.11 3.11 -7.93
C MET A 39 5.28 2.59 -6.76
N LEU A 40 5.75 2.76 -5.52
CA LEU A 40 5.02 2.43 -4.31
C LEU A 40 3.79 3.33 -4.13
N SER A 41 2.65 2.76 -3.73
CA SER A 41 1.43 3.52 -3.44
C SER A 41 1.61 4.56 -2.32
N GLY A 42 2.46 4.26 -1.33
CA GLY A 42 2.75 5.15 -0.21
C GLY A 42 1.60 5.29 0.80
N HIS A 43 1.86 6.09 1.85
CA HIS A 43 1.03 6.18 3.05
C HIS A 43 -0.44 6.52 2.75
N LEU A 44 -0.73 7.68 2.16
CA LEU A 44 -2.11 8.14 1.96
C LEU A 44 -2.94 7.16 1.12
N GLN A 45 -2.40 6.71 -0.02
CA GLN A 45 -3.09 5.77 -0.89
C GLN A 45 -3.26 4.40 -0.22
N GLY A 46 -2.26 3.92 0.52
CA GLY A 46 -2.34 2.69 1.29
C GLY A 46 -3.45 2.71 2.33
N ARG A 47 -3.65 3.83 3.02
CA ARG A 47 -4.73 3.96 4.01
C ARG A 47 -6.09 4.01 3.36
N PHE A 48 -6.20 4.64 2.20
CA PHE A 48 -7.41 4.57 1.40
C PHE A 48 -7.74 3.13 0.96
N LEU A 49 -6.77 2.35 0.49
CA LEU A 49 -6.97 0.94 0.12
C LEU A 49 -7.39 0.08 1.32
N SER A 50 -6.75 0.28 2.48
CA SER A 50 -7.13 -0.40 3.72
C SER A 50 -8.55 -0.06 4.18
N LEU A 51 -8.95 1.22 4.08
CA LEU A 51 -10.31 1.65 4.35
C LEU A 51 -11.30 0.94 3.43
N LEU A 52 -11.05 0.93 2.12
CA LEU A 52 -11.92 0.25 1.15
C LEU A 52 -12.03 -1.24 1.46
N SER A 53 -10.91 -1.92 1.72
CA SER A 53 -10.92 -3.34 2.05
C SER A 53 -11.73 -3.62 3.32
N LYS A 54 -11.55 -2.83 4.37
CA LYS A 54 -12.30 -2.98 5.63
C LYS A 54 -13.80 -2.75 5.47
N LEU A 55 -14.21 -1.84 4.58
CA LEU A 55 -15.62 -1.59 4.28
C LEU A 55 -16.24 -2.74 3.49
N VAL A 56 -15.51 -3.27 2.49
CA VAL A 56 -16.02 -4.32 1.59
C VAL A 56 -15.94 -5.71 2.22
N ARG A 57 -14.90 -5.96 3.04
CA ARG A 57 -14.56 -7.26 3.63
C ARG A 57 -14.49 -8.40 2.60
N PRO A 58 -13.60 -8.30 1.59
CA PRO A 58 -13.60 -9.24 0.47
C PRO A 58 -13.22 -10.66 0.92
N GLN A 59 -13.86 -11.68 0.34
CA GLN A 59 -13.41 -13.08 0.41
C GLN A 59 -12.34 -13.37 -0.65
N LEU A 60 -12.36 -12.63 -1.75
CA LEU A 60 -11.40 -12.75 -2.84
C LEU A 60 -11.10 -11.37 -3.40
N ALA A 61 -9.81 -11.03 -3.52
CA ALA A 61 -9.34 -9.83 -4.21
C ALA A 61 -8.33 -10.22 -5.30
N LEU A 62 -8.38 -9.49 -6.42
CA LEU A 62 -7.37 -9.54 -7.47
C LEU A 62 -6.64 -8.20 -7.51
N GLU A 63 -5.32 -8.25 -7.39
CA GLU A 63 -4.41 -7.13 -7.56
C GLU A 63 -3.52 -7.38 -8.78
N ILE A 64 -3.36 -6.34 -9.60
CA ILE A 64 -2.50 -6.36 -10.79
C ILE A 64 -1.39 -5.34 -10.55
N GLY A 65 -0.16 -5.83 -10.38
CA GLY A 65 1.00 -5.09 -9.87
C GLY A 65 1.21 -5.35 -8.38
N THR A 66 2.06 -6.31 -8.03
CA THR A 66 2.46 -6.61 -6.65
C THR A 66 3.55 -5.65 -6.18
N TYR A 67 4.54 -5.41 -7.04
CA TYR A 67 5.78 -4.71 -6.70
C TYR A 67 6.40 -5.24 -5.39
N THR A 68 6.66 -4.38 -4.40
CA THR A 68 7.15 -4.78 -3.07
C THR A 68 6.04 -5.20 -2.09
N GLY A 69 4.78 -5.25 -2.53
CA GLY A 69 3.66 -5.81 -1.76
C GLY A 69 2.97 -4.85 -0.78
N TYR A 70 3.34 -3.56 -0.75
CA TYR A 70 2.74 -2.59 0.17
C TYR A 70 1.22 -2.43 -0.04
N GLY A 71 0.78 -2.33 -1.30
CA GLY A 71 -0.65 -2.27 -1.65
C GLY A 71 -1.38 -3.55 -1.24
N THR A 72 -0.77 -4.70 -1.50
CA THR A 72 -1.28 -6.04 -1.13
C THR A 72 -1.54 -6.13 0.37
N LEU A 73 -0.58 -5.68 1.19
CA LEU A 73 -0.72 -5.66 2.64
C LEU A 73 -1.84 -4.71 3.09
N CYS A 74 -1.99 -3.54 2.45
CA CYS A 74 -3.10 -2.64 2.73
C CYS A 74 -4.46 -3.31 2.46
N LEU A 75 -4.59 -4.02 1.33
CA LEU A 75 -5.79 -4.77 0.97
C LEU A 75 -6.05 -5.93 1.95
N ALA A 76 -5.00 -6.58 2.45
CA ALA A 76 -5.11 -7.69 3.39
C ALA A 76 -5.71 -7.29 4.75
N GLU A 77 -5.56 -6.03 5.18
CA GLU A 77 -6.07 -5.56 6.49
C GLU A 77 -7.58 -5.68 6.67
N GLY A 78 -8.35 -5.69 5.58
CA GLY A 78 -9.80 -5.78 5.60
C GLY A 78 -10.36 -7.11 5.10
N LEU A 79 -9.49 -8.06 4.75
CA LEU A 79 -9.88 -9.33 4.17
C LEU A 79 -10.80 -10.12 5.12
N ALA A 80 -11.78 -10.83 4.57
CA ALA A 80 -12.60 -11.74 5.37
C ALA A 80 -11.72 -12.85 5.98
N PRO A 81 -12.15 -13.49 7.10
CA PRO A 81 -11.52 -14.72 7.56
C PRO A 81 -11.41 -15.72 6.41
N ASP A 82 -10.23 -16.32 6.24
CA ASP A 82 -9.89 -17.24 5.16
C ASP A 82 -10.01 -16.66 3.73
N GLY A 83 -10.14 -15.33 3.61
CA GLY A 83 -10.14 -14.68 2.32
C GLY A 83 -8.77 -14.76 1.65
N LEU A 84 -8.76 -14.56 0.33
CA LEU A 84 -7.57 -14.70 -0.50
C LEU A 84 -7.32 -13.44 -1.31
N ILE A 85 -6.05 -13.14 -1.52
CA ILE A 85 -5.60 -12.12 -2.47
C ILE A 85 -4.74 -12.81 -3.52
N HIS A 86 -5.17 -12.73 -4.78
CA HIS A 86 -4.31 -13.04 -5.91
C HIS A 86 -3.66 -11.74 -6.36
N THR A 87 -2.35 -11.67 -6.24
CA THR A 87 -1.57 -10.55 -6.75
C THR A 87 -0.68 -11.04 -7.88
N ILE A 88 -0.64 -10.29 -8.98
CA ILE A 88 0.03 -10.68 -10.21
C ILE A 88 1.02 -9.60 -10.58
N ASP A 89 2.29 -9.97 -10.72
CA ASP A 89 3.33 -9.12 -11.24
C ASP A 89 4.11 -9.84 -12.33
N VAL A 90 4.72 -9.08 -13.23
CA VAL A 90 5.62 -9.61 -14.26
C VAL A 90 7.01 -9.89 -13.71
N TYR A 91 7.36 -9.23 -12.60
CA TYR A 91 8.63 -9.43 -11.90
C TYR A 91 8.46 -10.40 -10.73
N ALA A 92 9.53 -11.15 -10.44
CA ALA A 92 9.57 -11.93 -9.21
C ALA A 92 9.55 -10.98 -8.00
N PRO A 93 8.90 -11.36 -6.87
CA PRO A 93 8.89 -10.55 -5.66
C PRO A 93 10.31 -10.21 -5.24
N VAL A 94 10.61 -8.92 -5.11
CA VAL A 94 11.89 -8.47 -4.57
C VAL A 94 11.71 -8.46 -3.06
N ALA A 95 12.22 -9.51 -2.41
CA ALA A 95 12.33 -9.60 -0.96
C ALA A 95 13.73 -9.18 -0.52
#